data_AF-A0A8T5N1D4-F1
#
_entry.id   AF-A0A8T5N1D4-F1
#
_cell.length_a   1.000
_cell.length_b   1.000
_cell.length_c   1.000
_cell.angle_alpha   90.00
_cell.angle_beta   90.00
_cell.angle_gamma   90.00
#
_symmetry.space_group_name_H-M   'P 1'
#
loop_
_entity.id
_entity.type
_entity.pdbx_description
1 polymer ?
#
loop_
_entity_poly.entity_id
_entity_poly.type
_entity_poly.pdbx_seq_one_letter_code
_entity_poly.pdbx_strand_id
1 'polypeptide(L)'
;MINCLKMEQNKIIHGDCIKEMQKIQNNSINLIITDPPYGDNVAYGWNNKKIKNNKNPLINCLALAEFYRILKKNSSVYIFTNWKHYPFLTEFILRYTKFKIRHLVVWKKHNFGLGWAFRHQYEL
;
A
#
# COMPACT_ATOMS: atom_id res chain seq x y z
N MET A 1 -14.61 -19.53 24.72
CA MET A 1 -14.40 -18.07 24.63
C MET A 1 -12.98 -17.83 24.15
N ILE A 2 -12.78 -17.30 22.95
CA ILE A 2 -11.44 -16.98 22.45
C ILE A 2 -11.06 -15.64 23.08
N ASN A 3 -9.99 -15.64 23.88
CA ASN A 3 -9.40 -14.43 24.43
C ASN A 3 -9.04 -13.50 23.27
N CYS A 4 -9.78 -12.41 23.13
CA CYS A 4 -9.47 -11.33 22.21
C CYS A 4 -8.25 -10.62 22.77
N LEU A 5 -7.05 -10.95 22.26
CA LEU A 5 -5.85 -10.18 22.54
C LEU A 5 -6.12 -8.75 22.07
N LYS A 6 -6.37 -7.84 23.01
CA LYS A 6 -6.51 -6.41 22.72
C LYS A 6 -5.21 -5.98 22.05
N MET A 7 -5.28 -5.60 20.78
CA MET A 7 -4.17 -4.92 20.13
C MET A 7 -3.88 -3.63 20.89
N GLU A 8 -2.64 -3.47 21.35
CA GLU A 8 -2.16 -2.20 21.88
C GLU A 8 -2.28 -1.13 20.79
N GLN A 9 -3.00 -0.05 21.10
CA GLN A 9 -3.14 1.10 20.20
C GLN A 9 -1.87 1.96 20.22
N ASN A 10 -1.69 2.77 19.17
CA ASN A 10 -0.63 3.78 19.09
C ASN A 10 0.80 3.22 19.20
N LYS A 11 1.02 2.00 18.70
CA LYS A 11 2.32 1.33 18.70
C LYS A 11 2.92 1.28 17.30
N ILE A 12 4.21 1.61 17.21
CA ILE A 12 5.00 1.38 16.00
C ILE A 12 5.63 -0.01 16.11
N ILE A 13 5.39 -0.86 15.11
CA ILE A 13 5.93 -2.21 15.05
C ILE A 13 7.11 -2.20 14.08
N HIS A 14 8.29 -2.58 14.57
CA HIS A 14 9.48 -2.75 13.74
C HIS A 14 9.55 -4.19 13.22
N GLY A 15 9.34 -4.38 11.92
CA GLY A 15 9.39 -5.70 11.30
C GLY A 15 9.03 -5.69 9.82
N ASP A 16 9.08 -6.88 9.22
CA ASP A 16 8.55 -7.12 7.88
C ASP A 16 7.03 -7.03 7.91
N CYS A 17 6.43 -6.17 7.10
CA CYS A 17 5.00 -5.87 7.20
C CYS A 17 4.11 -7.10 6.96
N ILE A 18 4.52 -8.05 6.12
CA ILE A 18 3.75 -9.27 5.87
C ILE A 18 3.78 -10.15 7.12
N LYS A 19 4.97 -10.38 7.69
CA LYS A 19 5.13 -11.18 8.91
C LYS A 19 4.40 -10.58 10.11
N GLU A 20 4.42 -9.25 10.25
CA GLU A 20 3.73 -8.58 11.35
C GLU A 20 2.21 -8.58 11.14
N MET A 21 1.72 -8.39 9.91
CA MET A 21 0.28 -8.49 9.62
C MET A 21 -0.27 -9.89 9.90
N GLN A 22 0.49 -10.96 9.63
CA GLN A 22 0.07 -12.33 9.93
C GLN A 22 -0.25 -12.58 11.41
N LYS A 23 0.30 -11.78 12.32
CA LYS A 23 0.01 -11.85 13.77
C LYS A 23 -1.27 -11.10 14.15
N ILE A 24 -1.79 -10.24 13.28
CA ILE A 24 -3.01 -9.46 13.49
C ILE A 24 -4.23 -10.38 13.28
N GLN A 25 -5.23 -10.27 14.15
CA GLN A 25 -6.47 -11.04 14.05
C GLN A 25 -7.28 -10.69 12.79
N ASN A 26 -7.94 -11.69 12.20
CA ASN A 26 -8.88 -11.48 11.11
C ASN A 26 -9.98 -10.47 11.49
N ASN A 27 -10.45 -9.67 10.54
CA ASN A 27 -11.57 -8.75 10.74
C ASN A 27 -11.41 -7.84 11.98
N SER A 28 -10.21 -7.31 12.24
CA SER A 28 -9.91 -6.47 13.39
C SER A 28 -9.67 -5.00 13.03
N ILE A 29 -9.31 -4.71 11.77
CA ILE A 29 -8.91 -3.38 11.30
C ILE A 29 -10.08 -2.66 10.60
N ASN A 30 -10.30 -1.40 10.94
CA ASN A 30 -11.36 -0.55 10.37
C ASN A 30 -10.92 0.22 9.11
N LEU A 31 -9.63 0.53 8.99
CA LEU A 31 -9.07 1.31 7.89
C LEU A 31 -7.59 0.96 7.75
N ILE A 32 -7.14 0.80 6.50
CA ILE A 32 -5.72 0.71 6.17
C ILE A 32 -5.38 1.89 5.28
N ILE A 33 -4.28 2.58 5.58
CA ILE A 33 -3.68 3.61 4.73
C ILE A 33 -2.22 3.20 4.56
N THR A 34 -1.77 3.04 3.32
CA THR A 34 -0.43 2.53 3.04
C THR A 34 0.19 3.23 1.83
N ASP A 35 1.49 3.49 1.92
CA ASP A 35 2.35 3.93 0.81
C ASP A 35 3.42 2.85 0.57
N PRO A 36 3.06 1.80 -0.20
CA PRO A 36 3.96 0.68 -0.40
C PRO A 36 4.94 0.96 -1.56
N PRO A 37 6.05 0.21 -1.66
CA PRO A 37 6.90 0.26 -2.85
C PRO A 37 6.12 -0.11 -4.13
N TYR A 38 6.46 0.54 -5.24
CA TYR A 38 5.72 0.40 -6.52
C TYR A 38 6.29 -0.67 -7.46
N GLY A 39 7.41 -1.30 -7.10
CA GLY A 39 8.07 -2.31 -7.92
C GLY A 39 8.70 -1.77 -9.21
N ASP A 40 8.94 -0.47 -9.29
CA ASP A 40 9.39 0.25 -10.49
C ASP A 40 10.92 0.41 -10.61
N ASN A 41 11.66 -0.15 -9.65
CA ASN A 41 13.11 -0.07 -9.51
C ASN A 41 13.63 1.38 -9.52
N VAL A 42 12.78 2.35 -9.17
CA VAL A 42 13.16 3.76 -9.06
C VAL A 42 13.87 3.99 -7.73
N ALA A 43 14.94 4.79 -7.78
CA ALA A 43 15.60 5.31 -6.61
C ALA A 43 14.92 6.62 -6.18
N TYR A 44 14.71 6.80 -4.87
CA TYR A 44 13.97 7.94 -4.33
C TYR A 44 14.85 8.74 -3.36
N GLY A 45 14.62 10.05 -3.31
CA GLY A 45 15.34 10.97 -2.42
C GLY A 45 16.76 11.33 -2.87
N TRP A 46 17.49 12.04 -2.02
CA TRP A 46 18.89 12.42 -2.27
C TRP A 46 19.82 11.20 -2.27
N ASN A 47 20.85 11.23 -3.12
CA ASN A 47 21.87 10.19 -3.30
C ASN A 47 21.37 8.84 -3.85
N ASN A 48 20.29 8.81 -4.63
CA ASN A 48 19.78 7.58 -5.28
C ASN A 48 19.58 6.42 -4.29
N LYS A 49 18.96 6.68 -3.14
CA LYS A 49 18.67 5.62 -2.17
C LYS A 49 17.78 4.56 -2.81
N LYS A 50 18.27 3.31 -2.78
CA LYS A 50 17.55 2.16 -3.32
C LYS A 50 16.52 1.69 -2.30
N ILE A 51 15.28 1.55 -2.73
CA ILE A 51 14.23 0.93 -1.93
C ILE A 51 14.39 -0.59 -1.98
N LYS A 52 14.45 -1.23 -0.81
CA LYS A 52 14.54 -2.69 -0.70
C LYS A 52 13.32 -3.33 -1.38
N ASN A 53 13.54 -4.43 -2.11
CA ASN A 53 12.51 -5.21 -2.82
C ASN A 53 11.74 -4.45 -3.92
N ASN A 54 12.06 -3.20 -4.26
CA ASN A 54 11.31 -2.38 -5.22
C ASN A 54 11.51 -2.76 -6.71
N LYS A 55 11.84 -4.01 -7.03
CA LYS A 55 12.11 -4.44 -8.43
C LYS A 55 10.96 -5.20 -9.08
N ASN A 56 10.01 -5.67 -8.28
CA ASN A 56 8.95 -6.55 -8.75
C ASN A 56 7.59 -5.85 -8.56
N PRO A 57 6.80 -5.63 -9.62
CA PRO A 57 5.47 -5.04 -9.50
C PRO A 57 4.52 -5.90 -8.65
N LEU A 58 4.81 -7.20 -8.47
CA LEU A 58 4.04 -8.09 -7.59
C LEU A 58 4.30 -7.86 -6.10
N ILE A 59 5.15 -6.91 -5.72
CA ILE A 59 5.53 -6.64 -4.32
C ILE A 59 4.31 -6.42 -3.40
N ASN A 60 3.22 -5.87 -3.95
CA ASN A 60 2.01 -5.54 -3.19
C ASN A 60 1.03 -6.70 -3.07
N CYS A 61 1.20 -7.79 -3.83
CA CYS A 61 0.21 -8.87 -3.89
C CYS A 61 0.02 -9.58 -2.53
N LEU A 62 1.12 -9.86 -1.82
CA LEU A 62 1.04 -10.48 -0.49
C LEU A 62 0.38 -9.55 0.54
N ALA A 63 0.68 -8.25 0.44
CA ALA A 63 0.08 -7.25 1.33
C ALA A 63 -1.43 -7.13 1.09
N LEU A 64 -1.89 -7.13 -0.16
CA LEU A 64 -3.32 -7.11 -0.50
C LEU A 64 -4.10 -8.29 0.08
N ALA A 65 -3.50 -9.49 0.10
CA ALA A 65 -4.12 -10.67 0.70
C ALA A 65 -4.27 -10.49 2.22
N GLU A 66 -3.24 -10.01 2.89
CA GLU A 66 -3.28 -9.72 4.34
C GLU A 66 -4.26 -8.59 4.66
N PHE A 67 -4.30 -7.51 3.85
CA PHE A 67 -5.26 -6.43 4.02
C PHE A 67 -6.70 -6.96 4.00
N TYR A 68 -7.03 -7.81 3.03
CA TYR A 68 -8.36 -8.40 2.94
C TYR A 68 -8.71 -9.27 4.16
N ARG A 69 -7.73 -10.02 4.69
CA ARG A 69 -7.92 -10.88 5.87
C ARG A 69 -8.17 -10.08 7.15
N ILE A 70 -7.39 -9.01 7.38
CA ILE A 70 -7.43 -8.25 8.64
C ILE A 70 -8.50 -7.17 8.66
N LEU A 71 -8.95 -6.67 7.50
CA LEU A 71 -10.03 -5.69 7.42
C LEU A 71 -11.36 -6.28 7.86
N LYS A 72 -12.12 -5.53 8.67
CA LYS A 72 -13.53 -5.81 8.94
C LYS A 72 -14.36 -5.72 7.66
N LYS A 73 -15.51 -6.39 7.65
CA LYS A 73 -16.53 -6.21 6.60
C LYS A 73 -16.93 -4.73 6.51
N ASN A 74 -17.13 -4.24 5.28
CA ASN A 74 -17.47 -2.85 4.98
C ASN A 74 -16.41 -1.80 5.38
N SER A 75 -15.16 -2.22 5.58
CA SER A 75 -14.02 -1.32 5.78
C SER A 75 -13.33 -0.97 4.45
N SER A 76 -12.40 -0.01 4.49
CA SER A 76 -11.70 0.51 3.31
C SER A 76 -10.17 0.40 3.45
N VAL A 77 -9.50 0.41 2.30
CA VAL A 77 -8.05 0.57 2.19
C VAL A 77 -7.75 1.71 1.22
N TYR A 78 -6.78 2.56 1.58
CA TYR A 78 -6.16 3.54 0.69
C TYR A 78 -4.73 3.10 0.41
N ILE A 79 -4.38 2.98 -0.86
CA ILE A 79 -3.08 2.54 -1.33
C ILE A 79 -2.53 3.64 -2.22
N PHE A 80 -1.50 4.34 -1.75
CA PHE A 80 -0.78 5.28 -2.58
C PHE A 80 -0.05 4.52 -3.70
N THR A 81 0.01 5.13 -4.86
CA THR A 81 0.65 4.57 -6.05
C THR A 81 1.13 5.68 -6.98
N ASN A 82 1.87 5.30 -8.01
CA ASN A 82 2.21 6.20 -9.10
C ASN A 82 1.48 5.81 -10.39
N TRP A 83 1.50 6.72 -11.36
CA TRP A 83 0.83 6.52 -12.65
C TRP A 83 1.34 5.30 -13.43
N LYS A 84 2.57 4.82 -13.17
CA LYS A 84 3.13 3.64 -13.83
C LYS A 84 2.61 2.35 -13.23
N HIS A 85 2.48 2.29 -11.90
CA HIS A 85 2.04 1.11 -11.17
C HIS A 85 0.51 1.01 -11.09
N TYR A 86 -0.18 2.15 -11.11
CA TYR A 86 -1.65 2.24 -11.02
C TYR A 86 -2.41 1.28 -11.97
N PRO A 87 -2.08 1.18 -13.28
CA PRO A 87 -2.80 0.28 -14.19
C PRO A 87 -2.66 -1.19 -13.78
N PHE A 88 -1.43 -1.61 -13.42
CA PHE A 88 -1.17 -2.97 -12.97
C PHE A 88 -1.91 -3.28 -11.67
N LEU A 89 -1.82 -2.39 -10.67
CA LEU A 89 -2.46 -2.57 -9.37
C LEU A 89 -4.00 -2.66 -9.52
N THR A 90 -4.57 -1.83 -10.38
CA THR A 90 -6.01 -1.82 -10.69
C THR A 90 -6.46 -3.15 -11.29
N GLU A 91 -5.80 -3.61 -12.36
CA GLU A 91 -6.11 -4.90 -13.00
C GLU A 91 -5.93 -6.07 -12.03
N PHE A 92 -4.88 -6.03 -11.21
CA PHE A 92 -4.62 -7.08 -10.23
C PHE A 92 -5.74 -7.14 -9.19
N ILE A 93 -6.14 -5.98 -8.64
CA ILE A 93 -7.24 -5.89 -7.66
C ILE A 93 -8.54 -6.44 -8.26
N LEU A 94 -8.90 -6.02 -9.48
CA LEU A 94 -10.14 -6.42 -10.13
C LEU A 94 -10.20 -7.91 -10.46
N ARG A 95 -9.07 -8.51 -10.85
CA ARG A 95 -9.01 -9.92 -11.29
C ARG A 95 -8.79 -10.92 -10.17
N TYR A 96 -8.02 -10.54 -9.14
CA TYR A 96 -7.49 -11.50 -8.16
C TYR A 96 -7.92 -11.22 -6.72
N THR A 97 -8.68 -10.16 -6.47
CA THR A 97 -9.16 -9.83 -5.14
C THR A 97 -10.67 -9.64 -5.11
N LYS A 98 -11.25 -9.60 -3.91
CA LYS A 98 -12.67 -9.27 -3.70
C LYS A 98 -12.89 -7.80 -3.35
N PHE A 99 -11.84 -6.97 -3.43
CA PHE A 99 -11.99 -5.54 -3.20
C PHE A 99 -12.78 -4.88 -4.32
N LYS A 100 -13.51 -3.82 -3.97
CA LYS A 100 -14.19 -2.95 -4.93
C LYS A 100 -13.44 -1.63 -4.98
N ILE A 101 -12.96 -1.25 -6.16
CA ILE A 101 -12.36 0.06 -6.38
C ILE A 101 -13.49 1.09 -6.39
N ARG A 102 -13.40 2.11 -5.53
CA ARG A 102 -14.42 3.16 -5.41
C ARG A 102 -14.00 4.45 -6.09
N HIS A 103 -12.80 4.93 -5.78
CA HIS A 103 -12.29 6.20 -6.24
C HIS A 103 -10.81 6.07 -6.59
N LEU A 104 -10.40 6.79 -7.64
CA LEU A 104 -9.03 7.19 -7.85
C LEU A 104 -8.88 8.58 -7.24
N VAL A 105 -8.09 8.71 -6.19
CA VAL A 105 -7.81 10.01 -5.56
C VAL A 105 -6.54 10.55 -6.18
N VAL A 106 -6.54 11.82 -6.58
CA VAL A 106 -5.34 12.46 -7.14
C VAL A 106 -4.88 13.53 -6.17
N TRP A 107 -3.75 13.29 -5.51
CA TRP A 107 -3.13 14.29 -4.65
C TRP A 107 -2.25 15.21 -5.49
N LYS A 108 -2.74 16.43 -5.76
CA LYS A 108 -1.94 17.49 -6.40
C LYS A 108 -0.93 18.04 -5.40
N LYS A 109 0.37 17.90 -5.68
CA LYS A 109 1.46 18.28 -4.77
C LYS A 109 1.79 19.78 -4.77
N HIS A 110 1.21 20.55 -5.70
CA HIS A 110 1.40 22.00 -5.90
C HIS A 110 2.85 22.48 -6.16
N ASN A 111 3.84 21.62 -5.96
CA ASN A 111 5.24 21.80 -6.29
C ASN A 111 5.67 20.77 -7.33
N PHE A 112 6.64 21.12 -8.20
CA PHE A 112 7.21 20.17 -9.15
C PHE A 112 8.32 19.34 -8.50
N GLY A 113 8.31 18.03 -8.75
CA GLY A 113 9.45 17.17 -8.41
C GLY A 113 10.68 17.43 -9.29
N LEU A 114 11.84 16.90 -8.88
CA LEU A 114 13.02 16.83 -9.74
C LEU A 114 12.71 15.98 -10.99
N GLY A 115 13.20 16.39 -12.16
CA GLY A 115 12.99 15.63 -13.41
C GLY A 115 13.11 16.46 -14.68
N TRP A 116 13.19 15.73 -15.81
CA TRP A 116 13.25 16.26 -17.17
C TRP A 116 11.87 16.15 -17.86
N ALA A 117 11.51 17.16 -18.67
CA ALA A 117 10.20 17.31 -19.31
C ALA A 117 9.01 17.40 -18.32
N PHE A 118 8.02 16.50 -18.42
CA PHE A 118 6.83 16.50 -17.56
C PHE A 118 7.17 16.03 -16.14
N ARG A 119 7.46 17.00 -15.27
CA ARG A 119 7.76 16.75 -13.86
C ARG A 119 6.54 16.21 -13.14
N HIS A 120 6.75 15.23 -12.27
CA HIS A 120 5.71 14.70 -11.41
C HIS A 120 5.18 15.80 -10.47
N GLN A 121 3.88 16.05 -10.53
CA GLN A 121 3.17 17.06 -9.74
C GLN A 121 1.98 16.47 -8.97
N TYR A 122 1.81 15.16 -9.02
CA TYR A 122 0.74 14.46 -8.35
C TYR A 122 1.18 13.08 -7.86
N GLU A 123 0.36 12.51 -7.01
CA GLU A 123 0.39 11.12 -6.59
C GLU A 123 -1.04 10.57 -6.62
N LEU A 124 -1.16 9.27 -6.80
CA LEU A 124 -2.42 8.55 -6.98
C LEU A 124 -2.73 7.67 -5.76
#